data_AF-M7N3H2-F1
#
_entry.id   AF-M7N3H2-F1
#
_cell.length_a   1.000
_cell.length_b   1.000
_cell.length_c   1.000
_cell.angle_alpha   90.00
_cell.angle_beta   90.00
_cell.angle_gamma   90.00
#
_symmetry.space_group_name_H-M   'P 1'
#
loop_
_entity.id
_entity.type
_entity.pdbx_description
1 polymer ?
#
loop_
_entity_poly.entity_id
_entity_poly.type
_entity_poly.pdbx_seq_one_letter_code
_entity_poly.pdbx_strand_id
1 'polypeptide(L)'
;MKKTALLLLTLLLSLGAQAQLGKTKADVLAHWGREKVLKESPGARPGYSALLLELDSTRYLQVTFKAETAVMLSFMHTDSTISEQQYKAYLAENLGAFSPQRSCQLGAKTYLIDGRKNQMVVQNHRDEGGAYPLISLLIAADPALVKSLQSRMEGVCR
;
A
#
# COMPACT_ATOMS: atom_id res chain seq x y z
N MET A 1 -25.13 7.17 -32.22
CA MET A 1 -23.84 6.56 -31.80
C MET A 1 -23.22 7.36 -30.63
N LYS A 2 -23.88 7.43 -29.46
CA LYS A 2 -23.45 8.29 -28.32
C LYS A 2 -23.12 7.52 -27.02
N LYS A 3 -23.06 6.17 -27.06
CA LYS A 3 -22.86 5.34 -25.86
C LYS A 3 -21.46 4.73 -25.70
N THR A 4 -20.60 4.83 -26.72
CA THR A 4 -19.23 4.27 -26.67
C THR A 4 -18.21 5.20 -26.02
N ALA A 5 -18.47 6.50 -25.93
CA ALA A 5 -17.55 7.45 -25.29
C ALA A 5 -17.58 7.38 -23.75
N LEU A 6 -18.67 6.90 -23.15
CA LEU A 6 -18.83 6.84 -21.70
C LEU A 6 -18.04 5.67 -21.06
N LEU A 7 -17.76 4.61 -21.82
CA LEU A 7 -16.99 3.46 -21.33
C LEU A 7 -15.48 3.75 -21.28
N LEU A 8 -14.96 4.61 -22.16
CA LEU A 8 -13.54 4.98 -22.17
C LEU A 8 -13.16 5.97 -21.06
N LEU A 9 -14.11 6.79 -20.60
CA LEU A 9 -13.84 7.81 -19.57
C LEU A 9 -13.71 7.21 -18.15
N THR A 10 -14.37 6.07 -17.89
CA THR A 10 -14.26 5.35 -16.61
C THR A 10 -13.00 4.51 -16.46
N LEU A 11 -12.25 4.28 -17.56
CA LEU A 11 -11.03 3.46 -17.56
C LEU A 11 -9.78 4.22 -17.10
N LEU A 12 -9.85 5.53 -16.91
CA LEU A 12 -8.68 6.39 -16.65
C LEU A 12 -8.52 6.85 -15.19
N LEU A 13 -9.39 6.43 -14.26
CA LEU A 13 -9.41 7.01 -12.90
C LEU A 13 -8.98 6.09 -11.76
N SER A 14 -8.57 4.84 -12.04
CA SER A 14 -7.95 3.99 -11.02
C SER A 14 -6.45 3.87 -11.26
N LEU A 15 -5.73 4.99 -11.24
CA LEU A 15 -4.30 4.94 -10.92
C LEU A 15 -4.23 4.60 -9.44
N GLY A 16 -4.32 3.30 -9.17
CA GLY A 16 -4.25 2.72 -7.84
C GLY A 16 -3.10 3.26 -7.04
N ALA A 17 -3.18 3.22 -5.72
CA ALA A 17 -2.19 3.88 -4.90
C ALA A 17 -0.76 3.34 -5.09
N GLN A 18 -0.56 2.09 -5.56
CA GLN A 18 0.74 1.59 -6.04
C GLN A 18 1.37 2.46 -7.15
N ALA A 19 0.58 3.15 -7.97
CA ALA A 19 1.06 4.09 -8.99
C ALA A 19 1.81 5.30 -8.39
N GLN A 20 1.69 5.50 -7.08
CA GLN A 20 2.40 6.54 -6.34
C GLN A 20 3.79 6.09 -5.88
N LEU A 21 4.13 4.78 -5.98
CA LEU A 21 5.52 4.35 -5.84
C LEU A 21 6.37 4.93 -6.96
N GLY A 22 7.57 5.40 -6.61
CA GLY A 22 8.48 6.07 -7.53
C GLY A 22 8.12 7.54 -7.84
N LYS A 23 7.00 8.05 -7.33
CA LYS A 23 6.62 9.46 -7.47
C LYS A 23 7.34 10.33 -6.46
N THR A 24 7.49 11.61 -6.78
CA THR A 24 8.08 12.57 -5.86
C THR A 24 7.11 12.95 -4.76
N LYS A 25 7.62 13.53 -3.67
CA LYS A 25 6.77 14.14 -2.63
C LYS A 25 5.83 15.21 -3.18
N ALA A 26 6.28 16.00 -4.15
CA ALA A 26 5.47 17.01 -4.80
C ALA A 26 4.29 16.37 -5.58
N ASP A 27 4.55 15.30 -6.33
CA ASP A 27 3.51 14.57 -7.06
C ASP A 27 2.47 13.95 -6.10
N VAL A 28 2.94 13.37 -4.99
CA VAL A 28 2.09 12.81 -3.93
C VAL A 28 1.17 13.89 -3.35
N LEU A 29 1.72 15.07 -3.04
CA LEU A 29 0.94 16.20 -2.53
C LEU A 29 -0.01 16.79 -3.57
N ALA A 30 0.37 16.79 -4.86
CA ALA A 30 -0.50 17.21 -5.94
C ALA A 30 -1.68 16.25 -6.16
N HIS A 31 -1.49 14.95 -5.88
CA HIS A 31 -2.54 13.94 -6.03
C HIS A 31 -3.56 13.96 -4.88
N TRP A 32 -3.11 14.02 -3.62
CA TRP A 32 -3.99 13.92 -2.45
C TRP A 32 -4.29 15.24 -1.76
N GLY A 33 -3.53 16.31 -2.03
CA GLY A 33 -3.69 17.61 -1.39
C GLY A 33 -2.87 17.76 -0.11
N ARG A 34 -2.33 18.96 0.10
CA ARG A 34 -1.52 19.29 1.29
C ARG A 34 -2.39 19.39 2.55
N GLU A 35 -3.65 19.73 2.38
CA GLU A 35 -4.66 19.82 3.45
C GLU A 35 -4.94 18.47 4.11
N LYS A 36 -4.60 17.36 3.46
CA LYS A 36 -4.75 16.00 4.01
C LYS A 36 -3.56 15.56 4.88
N VAL A 37 -2.47 16.33 4.91
CA VAL A 37 -1.26 15.96 5.64
C VAL A 37 -1.46 16.21 7.13
N LEU A 38 -1.51 15.13 7.91
CA LEU A 38 -1.56 15.19 9.37
C LEU A 38 -0.19 15.38 10.00
N LYS A 39 0.82 14.74 9.42
CA LYS A 39 2.17 14.74 9.96
C LYS A 39 3.20 14.55 8.87
N GLU A 40 4.29 15.29 9.00
CA GLU A 40 5.54 15.03 8.32
C GLU A 40 6.58 14.62 9.37
N SER A 41 7.35 13.58 9.09
CA SER A 41 8.38 13.10 10.03
C SER A 41 9.67 12.71 9.32
N PRO A 42 10.82 12.87 9.99
CA PRO A 42 12.01 12.12 9.58
C PRO A 42 11.65 10.64 9.61
N GLY A 43 11.98 9.91 8.55
CA GLY A 43 11.69 8.48 8.46
C GLY A 43 12.46 7.73 9.55
N ALA A 44 12.08 6.48 9.82
CA ALA A 44 12.75 5.65 10.83
C ALA A 44 14.21 5.29 10.48
N ARG A 45 14.73 5.72 9.33
CA ARG A 45 16.08 5.44 8.82
C ARG A 45 16.72 6.72 8.27
N PRO A 46 18.04 6.88 8.40
CA PRO A 46 18.75 7.99 7.75
C PRO A 46 18.49 8.03 6.25
N GLY A 47 18.21 9.23 5.72
CA GLY A 47 17.89 9.45 4.31
C GLY A 47 16.43 9.15 3.91
N TYR A 48 15.57 8.84 4.89
CA TYR A 48 14.14 8.65 4.67
C TYR A 48 13.33 9.77 5.32
N SER A 49 12.16 10.05 4.75
CA SER A 49 11.12 10.90 5.33
C SER A 49 9.77 10.22 5.17
N ALA A 50 8.75 10.69 5.90
CA ALA A 50 7.40 10.18 5.76
C ALA A 50 6.36 11.29 5.85
N LEU A 51 5.27 11.10 5.10
CA LEU A 51 4.02 11.85 5.23
C LEU A 51 2.93 10.92 5.71
N LEU A 52 2.17 11.33 6.72
CA LEU A 52 0.92 10.72 7.12
C LEU A 52 -0.22 11.58 6.58
N LEU A 53 -1.07 10.99 5.74
CA LEU A 53 -2.24 11.61 5.16
C LEU A 53 -3.53 10.99 5.73
N GLU A 54 -4.51 11.83 6.01
CA GLU A 54 -5.89 11.43 6.26
C GLU A 54 -6.66 11.38 4.93
N LEU A 55 -7.04 10.18 4.48
CA LEU A 55 -7.82 10.05 3.25
C LEU A 55 -9.29 10.37 3.56
N ASP A 56 -9.80 9.81 4.66
CA ASP A 56 -11.08 10.12 5.29
C ASP A 56 -11.05 9.75 6.78
N SER A 57 -12.20 9.84 7.46
CA SER A 57 -12.35 9.63 8.90
C SER A 57 -11.86 8.27 9.41
N THR A 58 -11.75 7.26 8.54
CA THR A 58 -11.32 5.91 8.95
C THR A 58 -10.13 5.37 8.17
N ARG A 59 -9.61 6.11 7.19
CA ARG A 59 -8.52 5.67 6.31
C ARG A 59 -7.37 6.64 6.31
N TYR A 60 -6.18 6.10 6.55
CA TYR A 60 -4.93 6.83 6.59
C TYR A 60 -3.92 6.21 5.65
N LEU A 61 -3.06 7.04 5.06
CA LEU A 61 -1.95 6.62 4.23
C LEU A 61 -0.66 7.22 4.77
N GLN A 62 0.29 6.36 5.13
CA GLN A 62 1.68 6.79 5.30
C GLN A 62 2.48 6.53 4.03
N VAL A 63 3.01 7.59 3.42
CA VAL A 63 3.96 7.52 2.32
C VAL A 63 5.36 7.71 2.88
N THR A 64 6.26 6.76 2.62
CA THR A 64 7.68 6.87 3.00
C THR A 64 8.51 7.17 1.76
N PHE A 65 9.39 8.15 1.88
CA PHE A 65 10.26 8.63 0.82
C PHE A 65 11.71 8.31 1.12
N LYS A 66 12.50 8.15 0.06
CA LYS A 66 13.97 8.12 0.08
C LYS A 66 14.45 9.08 -0.98
N ALA A 67 15.25 10.07 -0.60
CA ALA A 67 15.66 11.17 -1.50
C ALA A 67 14.45 11.74 -2.28
N GLU A 68 13.39 12.11 -1.57
CA GLU A 68 12.13 12.65 -2.11
C GLU A 68 11.29 11.71 -3.01
N THR A 69 11.71 10.47 -3.22
CA THR A 69 10.98 9.48 -4.02
C THR A 69 10.20 8.53 -3.12
N ALA A 70 8.91 8.33 -3.38
CA ALA A 70 8.06 7.41 -2.64
C ALA A 70 8.51 5.97 -2.86
N VAL A 71 8.89 5.29 -1.78
CA VAL A 71 9.44 3.93 -1.80
C VAL A 71 8.62 2.92 -1.00
N MET A 72 7.68 3.41 -0.19
CA MET A 72 6.74 2.56 0.53
C MET A 72 5.44 3.30 0.80
N LEU A 73 4.34 2.56 0.70
CA LEU A 73 2.99 3.01 1.02
C LEU A 73 2.44 2.10 2.11
N SER A 74 1.89 2.69 3.18
CA SER A 74 1.28 1.96 4.29
C SER A 74 -0.11 2.52 4.53
N PHE A 75 -1.12 1.78 4.08
CA PHE A 75 -2.52 2.09 4.29
C PHE A 75 -2.97 1.51 5.62
N MET A 76 -3.70 2.30 6.39
CA MET A 76 -4.18 1.94 7.72
C MET A 76 -5.67 2.24 7.79
N HIS A 77 -6.43 1.30 8.32
CA HIS A 77 -7.86 1.42 8.55
C HIS A 77 -8.12 1.40 10.05
N THR A 78 -8.86 2.39 10.54
CA THR A 78 -9.38 2.37 11.92
C THR A 78 -10.78 1.77 11.99
N ASP A 79 -11.50 1.70 10.86
CA ASP A 79 -12.77 0.99 10.78
C ASP A 79 -12.53 -0.52 10.86
N SER A 80 -13.12 -1.11 11.89
CA SER A 80 -13.05 -2.53 12.13
C SER A 80 -14.16 -3.32 11.42
N THR A 81 -14.80 -2.81 10.37
CA THR A 81 -15.90 -3.51 9.70
C THR A 81 -15.84 -3.39 8.17
N ILE A 82 -14.81 -3.98 7.54
CA ILE A 82 -14.79 -4.16 6.07
C ILE A 82 -15.32 -5.55 5.68
N SER A 83 -16.26 -5.58 4.74
CA SER A 83 -16.76 -6.81 4.10
C SER A 83 -15.72 -7.43 3.15
N GLU A 84 -15.91 -8.69 2.76
CA GLU A 84 -15.07 -9.36 1.76
C GLU A 84 -15.08 -8.63 0.40
N GLN A 85 -16.23 -8.08 -0.01
CA GLN A 85 -16.33 -7.32 -1.26
C GLN A 85 -15.52 -6.03 -1.20
N GLN A 86 -15.62 -5.28 -0.10
CA GLN A 86 -14.80 -4.08 0.12
C GLN A 86 -13.32 -4.43 0.19
N TYR A 87 -12.97 -5.58 0.79
CA TYR A 87 -11.62 -6.10 0.80
C TYR A 87 -11.09 -6.37 -0.62
N LYS A 88 -11.84 -7.08 -1.46
CA LYS A 88 -11.42 -7.39 -2.85
C LYS A 88 -11.27 -6.13 -3.68
N ALA A 89 -12.22 -5.19 -3.55
CA ALA A 89 -12.16 -3.90 -4.23
C ALA A 89 -10.91 -3.11 -3.78
N TYR A 90 -10.64 -3.08 -2.48
CA TYR A 90 -9.49 -2.41 -1.91
C TYR A 90 -8.15 -2.99 -2.42
N LEU A 91 -8.01 -4.31 -2.47
CA LEU A 91 -6.81 -4.93 -3.05
C LEU A 91 -6.69 -4.65 -4.55
N ALA A 92 -7.79 -4.73 -5.31
CA ALA A 92 -7.76 -4.44 -6.74
C ALA A 92 -7.36 -2.98 -7.01
N GLU A 93 -7.88 -2.04 -6.22
CA GLU A 93 -7.54 -0.62 -6.29
C GLU A 93 -6.06 -0.38 -5.95
N ASN A 94 -5.53 -1.00 -4.90
CA ASN A 94 -4.21 -0.63 -4.38
C ASN A 94 -3.06 -1.49 -4.91
N LEU A 95 -3.32 -2.73 -5.30
CA LEU A 95 -2.30 -3.66 -5.80
C LEU A 95 -2.38 -3.86 -7.32
N GLY A 96 -3.47 -3.44 -7.98
CA GLY A 96 -3.61 -3.52 -9.44
C GLY A 96 -3.21 -4.88 -10.02
N ALA A 97 -2.23 -4.88 -10.94
CA ALA A 97 -1.66 -6.07 -11.58
C ALA A 97 -0.49 -6.71 -10.80
N PHE A 98 -0.43 -6.53 -9.48
CA PHE A 98 0.53 -7.22 -8.63
C PHE A 98 0.24 -8.73 -8.62
N SER A 99 1.20 -9.53 -9.06
CA SER A 99 1.12 -10.98 -9.09
C SER A 99 2.25 -11.55 -8.25
N PRO A 100 2.00 -11.93 -6.99
CA PRO A 100 3.06 -12.46 -6.14
C PRO A 100 3.61 -13.77 -6.69
N GLN A 101 4.92 -13.93 -6.61
CA GLN A 101 5.61 -15.18 -6.93
C GLN A 101 5.73 -16.09 -5.71
N ARG A 102 5.73 -15.48 -4.52
CA ARG A 102 5.78 -16.17 -3.23
C ARG A 102 4.81 -15.52 -2.27
N SER A 103 4.19 -16.32 -1.43
CA SER A 103 3.33 -15.89 -0.33
C SER A 103 3.66 -16.67 0.94
N CYS A 104 3.58 -16.03 2.10
CA CYS A 104 3.65 -16.72 3.39
C CYS A 104 2.75 -16.04 4.42
N GLN A 105 2.13 -16.82 5.29
CA GLN A 105 1.36 -16.33 6.41
C GLN A 105 2.10 -16.56 7.73
N LEU A 106 2.18 -15.53 8.58
CA LEU A 106 2.75 -15.58 9.93
C LEU A 106 1.78 -14.90 10.89
N GLY A 107 1.04 -15.71 11.65
CA GLY A 107 -0.07 -15.22 12.48
C GLY A 107 -1.08 -14.44 11.63
N ALA A 108 -1.40 -13.22 12.06
CA ALA A 108 -2.31 -12.31 11.36
C ALA A 108 -1.63 -11.51 10.23
N LYS A 109 -0.52 -11.96 9.66
CA LYS A 109 0.14 -11.26 8.53
C LYS A 109 0.33 -12.18 7.34
N THR A 110 -0.10 -11.74 6.16
CA THR A 110 0.28 -12.36 4.89
C THR A 110 1.32 -11.50 4.19
N TYR A 111 2.45 -12.11 3.90
CA TYR A 111 3.55 -11.52 3.15
C TYR A 111 3.50 -12.03 1.72
N LEU A 112 3.59 -11.12 0.76
CA LEU A 112 3.54 -11.41 -0.67
C LEU A 112 4.76 -10.77 -1.33
N ILE A 113 5.51 -11.54 -2.13
CA ILE A 113 6.77 -11.09 -2.74
C ILE A 113 6.66 -11.19 -4.26
N ASP A 114 6.98 -10.09 -4.94
CA ASP A 114 7.23 -10.06 -6.39
C ASP A 114 8.73 -9.79 -6.60
N GLY A 115 9.48 -10.87 -6.89
CA GLY A 115 10.92 -10.80 -7.13
C GLY A 115 11.28 -10.12 -8.45
N ARG A 116 10.36 -10.02 -9.42
CA ARG A 116 10.62 -9.34 -10.70
C ARG A 116 10.62 -7.83 -10.55
N LYS A 117 9.72 -7.31 -9.71
CA LYS A 117 9.58 -5.87 -9.46
C LYS A 117 10.35 -5.40 -8.22
N ASN A 118 11.04 -6.32 -7.52
CA ASN A 118 11.64 -6.06 -6.21
C ASN A 118 10.62 -5.40 -5.25
N GLN A 119 9.41 -5.95 -5.23
CA GLN A 119 8.31 -5.42 -4.41
C GLN A 119 7.89 -6.45 -3.37
N MET A 120 7.51 -5.94 -2.21
CA MET A 120 6.95 -6.74 -1.15
C MET A 120 5.68 -6.08 -0.62
N VAL A 121 4.65 -6.89 -0.46
CA VAL A 121 3.36 -6.49 0.10
C VAL A 121 3.16 -7.22 1.42
N VAL A 122 2.74 -6.48 2.44
CA VAL A 122 2.35 -7.05 3.74
C VAL A 122 0.90 -6.71 4.00
N GLN A 123 0.10 -7.75 4.14
CA GLN A 123 -1.30 -7.69 4.51
C GLN A 123 -1.42 -8.02 5.99
N ASN A 124 -1.81 -7.05 6.82
CA ASN A 124 -2.10 -7.31 8.23
C ASN A 124 -3.59 -7.58 8.39
N HIS A 125 -3.93 -8.79 8.79
CA HIS A 125 -5.25 -9.30 9.11
C HIS A 125 -5.56 -9.10 10.59
N ARG A 126 -6.74 -9.55 11.01
CA ARG A 126 -7.07 -9.66 12.44
C ARG A 126 -6.59 -10.98 13.01
N ASP A 127 -6.38 -10.97 14.32
CA ASP A 127 -6.00 -12.15 15.09
C ASP A 127 -7.13 -13.18 15.20
N GLU A 128 -8.39 -12.79 14.98
CA GLU A 128 -9.57 -13.66 15.02
C GLU A 128 -9.81 -14.38 13.68
N GLY A 129 -9.03 -15.42 13.42
CA GLY A 129 -9.46 -16.69 12.81
C GLY A 129 -10.15 -16.75 11.42
N GLY A 130 -10.36 -15.64 10.72
CA GLY A 130 -10.99 -15.60 9.40
C GLY A 130 -10.04 -15.11 8.31
N ALA A 131 -10.26 -15.53 7.07
CA ALA A 131 -9.51 -15.09 5.89
C ALA A 131 -9.55 -13.55 5.66
N TYR A 132 -10.36 -12.81 6.43
CA TYR A 132 -10.59 -11.37 6.39
C TYR A 132 -10.96 -10.88 7.80
N PRO A 133 -10.72 -9.61 8.21
CA PRO A 133 -10.49 -8.43 7.38
C PRO A 133 -9.19 -7.67 7.70
N LEU A 134 -8.48 -7.29 6.65
CA LEU A 134 -7.23 -6.55 6.71
C LEU A 134 -7.38 -5.20 7.44
N ILE A 135 -6.53 -4.94 8.43
CA ILE A 135 -6.44 -3.64 9.14
C ILE A 135 -5.42 -2.70 8.48
N SER A 136 -4.49 -3.24 7.70
CA SER A 136 -3.51 -2.43 6.96
C SER A 136 -2.83 -3.20 5.84
N LEU A 137 -2.48 -2.47 4.79
CA LEU A 137 -1.73 -2.95 3.64
C LEU A 137 -0.46 -2.12 3.52
N LEU A 138 0.69 -2.79 3.43
CA LEU A 138 1.97 -2.15 3.18
C LEU A 138 2.51 -2.62 1.85
N ILE A 139 3.02 -1.70 1.03
CA ILE A 139 3.68 -1.98 -0.25
C ILE A 139 5.05 -1.31 -0.20
N ALA A 140 6.14 -2.08 -0.27
CA ALA A 140 7.52 -1.59 -0.28
C ALA A 140 8.23 -1.94 -1.58
N ALA A 141 9.01 -0.99 -2.11
CA ALA A 141 9.79 -1.16 -3.35
C ALA A 141 11.29 -0.81 -3.19
N ASP A 142 11.71 -0.14 -2.12
CA ASP A 142 13.14 0.07 -1.86
C ASP A 142 13.81 -1.24 -1.39
N PRO A 143 14.97 -1.64 -1.98
CA PRO A 143 15.65 -2.88 -1.63
C PRO A 143 15.99 -3.04 -0.14
N ALA A 144 16.36 -1.96 0.56
CA ALA A 144 16.73 -2.03 1.97
C ALA A 144 15.49 -2.21 2.87
N LEU A 145 14.35 -1.66 2.47
CA LEU A 145 13.07 -1.92 3.12
C LEU A 145 12.59 -3.35 2.85
N VAL A 146 12.60 -3.78 1.59
CA VAL A 146 12.22 -5.14 1.18
C VAL A 146 13.05 -6.18 1.92
N LYS A 147 14.39 -6.05 1.91
CA LYS A 147 15.29 -6.95 2.64
C LYS A 147 14.96 -6.98 4.13
N SER A 148 14.73 -5.81 4.74
CA SER A 148 14.39 -5.73 6.16
C SER A 148 13.06 -6.40 6.51
N LEU A 149 12.08 -6.38 5.60
CA LEU A 149 10.80 -7.05 5.78
C LEU A 149 10.94 -8.56 5.54
N GLN A 150 11.71 -8.98 4.54
CA GLN A 150 12.01 -10.38 4.26
C GLN A 150 12.76 -11.04 5.42
N SER A 151 13.76 -10.39 6.02
CA SER A 151 14.48 -10.94 7.17
C SER A 151 13.59 -11.14 8.42
N ARG A 152 12.41 -10.49 8.49
CA ARG A 152 11.40 -10.79 9.54
C ARG A 152 10.58 -12.05 9.22
N MET A 153 10.57 -12.50 7.97
CA MET A 153 9.93 -13.74 7.53
C MET A 153 10.88 -14.94 7.57
N GLU A 154 12.16 -14.69 7.28
CA GLU A 154 13.23 -15.69 7.22
C GLU A 154 13.45 -16.31 8.61
N GLY A 155 12.86 -17.48 8.81
CA GLY A 155 12.82 -18.19 10.08
C GLY A 155 11.58 -19.07 10.21
N VAL A 156 10.48 -18.68 9.55
CA VAL A 156 9.18 -19.39 9.61
C VAL A 156 8.69 -19.80 8.23
N CYS A 157 8.98 -18.99 7.22
CA CYS A 157 8.58 -19.21 5.83
C CYS A 157 9.76 -19.79 5.04
N ARG A 158 9.83 -21.12 4.87
CA ARG A 158 10.77 -21.78 3.95
C ARG A 158 10.09 -22.05 2.62
#